data_AF-A0AAC9NVB2-F1
#
_entry.id   AF-A0AAC9NVB2-F1
#
_cell.length_a   1.000
_cell.length_b   1.000
_cell.length_c   1.000
_cell.angle_alpha   90.00
_cell.angle_beta   90.00
_cell.angle_gamma   90.00
#
_symmetry.space_group_name_H-M   'P 1'
#
loop_
_entity.id
_entity.type
_entity.pdbx_description
1 polymer ?
#
loop_
_entity_poly.entity_id
_entity_poly.type
_entity_poly.pdbx_seq_one_letter_code
_entity_poly.pdbx_strand_id
1 'polypeptide(L)'
;MSASQSHRGAVVWPIFVMALGTFVLGLTEFSSMSMLPLIAETYSVSPSMAGNVISGYAIGVVIGAPLFMLLTNKTNRRTSLIIFVAMIFVANGLSAIASSLPELVFYRVLSGLPHGAYFGTALLVAASMAPEGKRASYMSMVFAGLTIATIVGVPMATLIGQNMSWRVCMGIVAALALLTIVLIYFLVPSCPVTQPSKLREEFGVLKNKLVWSISGIIFVGFGGVFCIYTYLADTIINVTQTPEVTISIAMMMFGIGTTIGNWLISKLADKSPLTTTGIALMCSVGVSIMYVFAASNIWWLYITVFLLGASVGLAAVIQSMLLDVSPTGHAMIGALVQCAFNTANAIGPMVGGAMLASGASFNQTGYASAMLFFGGFIMWALSYIQMRHKALVPATS
;
A
#
# COMPACT_ATOMS: atom_id res chain seq x y z
N MET A 1 8.67 -1.32 -41.45
CA MET A 1 8.12 -1.43 -40.08
C MET A 1 6.73 -0.81 -40.12
N SER A 2 5.66 -1.62 -39.97
CA SER A 2 4.29 -1.14 -40.17
C SER A 2 3.86 -0.17 -39.06
N ALA A 3 2.93 0.73 -39.36
CA ALA A 3 2.41 1.75 -38.44
C ALA A 3 1.96 1.18 -37.06
N SER A 4 1.57 -0.11 -37.00
CA SER A 4 1.20 -0.79 -35.75
C SER A 4 2.38 -1.09 -34.80
N GLN A 5 3.61 -1.24 -35.32
CA GLN A 5 4.81 -1.38 -34.49
C GLN A 5 5.26 -0.04 -33.91
N SER A 6 5.11 1.06 -34.65
CA SER A 6 5.41 2.42 -34.15
C SER A 6 4.49 2.85 -33.02
N HIS A 7 3.20 2.48 -33.11
CA HIS A 7 2.20 2.78 -32.08
C HIS A 7 2.36 1.94 -30.81
N ARG A 8 2.80 0.67 -30.93
CA ARG A 8 3.10 -0.19 -29.77
C ARG A 8 4.32 0.31 -28.99
N GLY A 9 5.41 0.68 -29.67
CA GLY A 9 6.61 1.23 -29.03
C GLY A 9 6.34 2.56 -28.32
N ALA A 10 5.52 3.44 -28.93
CA ALA A 10 5.16 4.74 -28.36
C ALA A 10 4.38 4.68 -27.04
N VAL A 11 3.71 3.56 -26.74
CA VAL A 11 2.84 3.43 -25.57
C VAL A 11 3.44 2.55 -24.47
N VAL A 12 4.33 1.62 -24.83
CA VAL A 12 5.03 0.75 -23.85
C VAL A 12 5.96 1.55 -22.94
N TRP A 13 6.71 2.51 -23.48
CA TRP A 13 7.65 3.32 -22.70
C TRP A 13 6.99 4.17 -21.61
N PRO A 14 5.92 4.95 -21.89
CA PRO A 14 5.18 5.66 -20.85
C PRO A 14 4.68 4.76 -19.72
N ILE A 15 4.13 3.58 -20.08
CA ILE A 15 3.61 2.61 -19.10
C ILE A 15 4.73 2.07 -18.22
N PHE A 16 5.87 1.71 -18.83
CA PHE A 16 7.06 1.27 -18.10
C PHE A 16 7.55 2.35 -17.13
N VAL A 17 7.62 3.61 -17.56
CA VAL A 17 8.06 4.72 -16.71
C VAL A 17 7.08 4.98 -15.54
N MET A 18 5.77 4.88 -15.79
CA MET A 18 4.78 4.96 -14.71
C MET A 18 4.86 3.77 -13.75
N ALA A 19 5.16 2.57 -14.26
CA ALA A 19 5.43 1.39 -13.43
C ALA A 19 6.73 1.55 -12.63
N LEU A 20 7.75 2.22 -13.16
CA LEU A 20 8.96 2.53 -12.41
C LEU A 20 8.65 3.45 -11.22
N GLY A 21 7.79 4.45 -11.39
CA GLY A 21 7.41 5.30 -10.26
C GLY A 21 6.55 4.58 -9.22
N THR A 22 5.65 3.65 -9.60
CA THR A 22 4.96 2.81 -8.62
C THR A 22 5.90 1.82 -7.93
N PHE A 23 6.94 1.36 -8.62
CA PHE A 23 8.03 0.59 -8.01
C PHE A 23 8.77 1.43 -6.96
N VAL A 24 9.15 2.66 -7.28
CA VAL A 24 9.81 3.59 -6.33
C VAL A 24 8.92 3.84 -5.11
N LEU A 25 7.60 4.03 -5.30
CA LEU A 25 6.66 4.18 -4.20
C LEU A 25 6.62 2.94 -3.29
N GLY A 26 6.48 1.75 -3.88
CA GLY A 26 6.47 0.50 -3.13
C GLY A 26 7.78 0.28 -2.37
N LEU A 27 8.91 0.53 -3.02
CA LEU A 27 10.21 0.42 -2.40
C LEU A 27 10.34 1.38 -1.22
N THR A 28 9.91 2.63 -1.38
CA THR A 28 9.92 3.66 -0.34
C THR A 28 9.07 3.28 0.88
N GLU A 29 7.88 2.74 0.64
CA GLU A 29 6.92 2.40 1.69
C GLU A 29 7.38 1.17 2.48
N PHE A 30 7.57 0.05 1.78
CA PHE A 30 7.72 -1.27 2.41
C PHE A 30 9.14 -1.58 2.88
N SER A 31 10.19 -1.00 2.27
CA SER A 31 11.57 -1.27 2.70
C SER A 31 11.83 -0.84 4.15
N SER A 32 11.24 0.28 4.58
CA SER A 32 11.35 0.82 5.94
C SER A 32 10.95 -0.19 7.01
N MET A 33 9.96 -1.06 6.73
CA MET A 33 9.49 -2.08 7.67
C MET A 33 10.53 -3.19 7.84
N SER A 34 11.12 -3.66 6.75
CA SER A 34 12.17 -4.69 6.81
C SER A 34 13.46 -4.22 7.47
N MET A 35 13.70 -2.90 7.44
CA MET A 35 14.91 -2.25 7.96
C MET A 35 14.68 -1.61 9.34
N LEU A 36 13.51 -1.86 9.96
CA LEU A 36 13.14 -1.27 11.24
C LEU A 36 14.16 -1.53 12.36
N PRO A 37 14.72 -2.76 12.50
CA PRO A 37 15.74 -3.02 13.52
C PRO A 37 17.00 -2.16 13.33
N LEU A 38 17.43 -1.96 12.08
CA LEU A 38 18.61 -1.14 11.74
C LEU A 38 18.40 0.35 12.06
N ILE A 39 17.17 0.84 11.84
CA ILE A 39 16.79 2.22 12.20
C ILE A 39 16.75 2.38 13.72
N ALA A 40 16.17 1.40 14.43
CA ALA A 40 16.10 1.40 15.88
C ALA A 40 17.50 1.43 16.51
N GLU A 41 18.42 0.60 16.00
CA GLU A 41 19.82 0.57 16.40
C GLU A 41 20.52 1.91 16.15
N THR A 42 20.39 2.47 14.93
CA THR A 42 21.05 3.73 14.54
C THR A 42 20.73 4.89 15.48
N TYR A 43 19.48 4.99 15.93
CA TYR A 43 19.04 6.06 16.83
C TYR A 43 18.99 5.63 18.31
N SER A 44 19.38 4.38 18.62
CA SER A 44 19.33 3.82 19.98
C SER A 44 17.95 3.96 20.65
N VAL A 45 16.90 3.62 19.90
CA VAL A 45 15.50 3.71 20.35
C VAL A 45 14.83 2.35 20.38
N SER A 46 13.68 2.24 21.05
CA SER A 46 12.89 1.00 21.01
C SER A 46 12.33 0.74 19.61
N PRO A 47 12.07 -0.52 19.23
CA PRO A 47 11.37 -0.86 17.99
C PRO A 47 10.00 -0.18 17.86
N SER A 48 9.29 0.01 18.98
CA SER A 48 8.03 0.75 19.02
C SER A 48 8.20 2.22 18.61
N MET A 49 9.28 2.89 19.05
CA MET A 49 9.58 4.26 18.63
C MET A 49 10.02 4.31 17.16
N ALA A 50 10.83 3.36 16.70
CA ALA A 50 11.23 3.26 15.30
C ALA A 50 10.00 3.05 14.38
N GLY A 51 8.97 2.34 14.86
CA GLY A 51 7.69 2.15 14.18
C GLY A 51 7.01 3.46 13.75
N ASN A 52 7.31 4.59 14.41
CA ASN A 52 6.80 5.91 14.01
C ASN A 52 7.27 6.34 12.61
N VAL A 53 8.37 5.79 12.09
CA VAL A 53 8.86 6.04 10.71
C VAL A 53 7.85 5.52 9.68
N ILE A 54 7.20 4.39 9.98
CA ILE A 54 6.15 3.78 9.16
C ILE A 54 4.86 4.57 9.29
N SER A 55 4.42 4.82 10.53
CA SER A 55 3.20 5.60 10.80
C SER A 55 3.28 7.02 10.23
N GLY A 56 4.45 7.66 10.27
CA GLY A 56 4.67 8.99 9.68
C GLY A 56 4.46 8.98 8.17
N TYR A 57 5.01 8.00 7.46
CA TYR A 57 4.75 7.84 6.03
C TYR A 57 3.27 7.68 5.72
N ALA A 58 2.61 6.77 6.46
CA ALA A 58 1.19 6.50 6.33
C ALA A 58 0.31 7.76 6.55
N ILE A 59 0.60 8.54 7.60
CA ILE A 59 -0.07 9.83 7.86
C ILE A 59 0.11 10.78 6.66
N GLY A 60 1.32 10.83 6.11
CA GLY A 60 1.62 11.57 4.88
C GLY A 60 0.68 11.17 3.74
N VAL A 61 0.48 9.88 3.49
CA VAL A 61 -0.42 9.41 2.42
C VAL A 61 -1.87 9.79 2.68
N VAL A 62 -2.35 9.62 3.92
CA VAL A 62 -3.74 9.94 4.32
C VAL A 62 -4.07 11.41 4.11
N ILE A 63 -3.13 12.31 4.42
CA ILE A 63 -3.28 13.75 4.19
C ILE A 63 -3.12 14.08 2.70
N GLY A 64 -2.10 13.50 2.08
CA GLY A 64 -1.66 13.83 0.74
C GLY A 64 -2.64 13.41 -0.36
N ALA A 65 -3.26 12.24 -0.25
CA ALA A 65 -4.19 11.73 -1.26
C ALA A 65 -5.36 12.71 -1.57
N PRO A 66 -6.16 13.17 -0.58
CA PRO A 66 -7.22 14.15 -0.83
C PRO A 66 -6.66 15.55 -1.16
N LEU A 67 -5.56 15.96 -0.50
CA LEU A 67 -4.96 17.28 -0.72
C LEU A 67 -4.50 17.46 -2.17
N PHE A 68 -3.72 16.52 -2.70
CA PHE A 68 -3.20 16.62 -4.05
C PHE A 68 -4.24 16.28 -5.11
N MET A 69 -5.26 15.49 -4.80
CA MET A 69 -6.43 15.36 -5.66
C MET A 69 -7.10 16.72 -5.91
N LEU A 70 -7.21 17.57 -4.87
CA LEU A 70 -7.73 18.94 -5.01
C LEU A 70 -6.77 19.85 -5.78
N LEU A 71 -5.51 19.90 -5.34
CA LEU A 71 -4.52 20.85 -5.88
C LEU A 71 -4.16 20.58 -7.34
N THR A 72 -4.25 19.33 -7.78
CA THR A 72 -3.87 18.93 -9.14
C THR A 72 -5.04 18.67 -10.08
N ASN A 73 -6.29 18.93 -9.65
CA ASN A 73 -7.50 18.68 -10.45
C ASN A 73 -7.48 19.35 -11.84
N LYS A 74 -6.80 20.49 -11.98
CA LYS A 74 -6.67 21.22 -13.26
C LYS A 74 -5.27 21.16 -13.87
N THR A 75 -4.33 20.52 -13.19
CA THR A 75 -2.92 20.48 -13.59
C THR A 75 -2.70 19.40 -14.62
N ASN A 76 -1.85 19.65 -15.63
CA ASN A 76 -1.46 18.63 -16.59
C ASN A 76 -0.92 17.39 -15.87
N ARG A 77 -1.44 16.20 -16.20
CA ARG A 77 -1.11 14.97 -15.46
C ARG A 77 0.37 14.64 -15.49
N ARG A 78 1.07 14.93 -16.60
CA ARG A 78 2.52 14.76 -16.69
C ARG A 78 3.25 15.65 -15.68
N THR A 79 2.84 16.91 -15.58
CA THR A 79 3.41 17.87 -14.62
C THR A 79 3.14 17.41 -13.19
N SER A 80 1.93 16.94 -12.89
CA SER A 80 1.59 16.38 -11.57
C SER A 80 2.50 15.18 -11.23
N LEU A 81 2.68 14.22 -12.16
CA LEU A 81 3.58 13.08 -11.96
C LEU A 81 5.01 13.53 -11.65
N ILE A 82 5.55 14.52 -12.38
CA ILE A 82 6.89 15.08 -12.13
C ILE A 82 6.98 15.68 -10.72
N ILE A 83 6.00 16.52 -10.33
CA ILE A 83 5.96 17.15 -8.99
C ILE A 83 5.95 16.07 -7.89
N PHE A 84 5.09 15.06 -8.03
CA PHE A 84 4.97 14.01 -7.03
C PHE A 84 6.26 13.20 -6.88
N VAL A 85 6.90 12.83 -7.98
CA VAL A 85 8.19 12.11 -7.91
C VAL A 85 9.32 13.02 -7.41
N ALA A 86 9.29 14.31 -7.71
CA ALA A 86 10.23 15.28 -7.14
C ALA A 86 10.11 15.38 -5.62
N MET A 87 8.89 15.34 -5.08
CA MET A 87 8.67 15.27 -3.64
C MET A 87 9.26 13.99 -3.04
N ILE A 88 9.08 12.83 -3.69
CA ILE A 88 9.68 11.56 -3.26
C ILE A 88 11.21 11.65 -3.27
N PHE A 89 11.79 12.19 -4.34
CA PHE A 89 13.24 12.39 -4.48
C PHE A 89 13.80 13.22 -3.32
N VAL A 90 13.21 14.40 -3.07
CA VAL A 90 13.67 15.29 -1.99
C VAL A 90 13.48 14.63 -0.63
N ALA A 91 12.29 14.10 -0.33
CA ALA A 91 11.97 13.54 0.97
C ALA A 91 12.81 12.29 1.31
N ASN A 92 13.10 11.43 0.35
CA ASN A 92 13.97 10.27 0.58
C ASN A 92 15.44 10.66 0.64
N GLY A 93 15.88 11.66 -0.14
CA GLY A 93 17.22 12.23 -0.02
C GLY A 93 17.46 12.82 1.38
N LEU A 94 16.48 13.58 1.88
CA LEU A 94 16.48 14.09 3.26
C LEU A 94 16.44 12.96 4.30
N SER A 95 15.63 11.91 4.07
CA SER A 95 15.58 10.73 4.96
C SER A 95 16.92 10.03 5.07
N ALA A 96 17.70 9.95 3.98
CA ALA A 96 19.03 9.34 3.98
C ALA A 96 20.03 10.09 4.89
N ILE A 97 19.89 11.41 5.03
CA ILE A 97 20.78 12.26 5.84
C ILE A 97 20.21 12.65 7.20
N ALA A 98 19.01 12.16 7.57
CA ALA A 98 18.33 12.52 8.80
C ALA A 98 19.22 12.27 10.05
N SER A 99 19.42 13.28 10.88
CA SER A 99 20.32 13.23 12.05
C SER A 99 19.65 12.68 13.31
N SER A 100 18.31 12.69 13.36
CA SER A 100 17.52 12.20 14.49
C SER A 100 16.25 11.47 14.05
N LEU A 101 15.67 10.66 14.94
CA LEU A 101 14.42 9.96 14.67
C LEU A 101 13.24 10.91 14.35
N PRO A 102 12.98 12.00 15.11
CA PRO A 102 11.88 12.93 14.78
C PRO A 102 12.04 13.57 13.39
N GLU A 103 13.27 13.90 13.02
CA GLU A 103 13.59 14.44 11.69
C GLU A 103 13.30 13.40 10.60
N LEU A 104 13.73 12.15 10.78
CA LEU A 104 13.39 11.06 9.87
C LEU A 104 11.87 10.89 9.75
N VAL A 105 11.14 10.84 10.86
CA VAL A 105 9.68 10.73 10.87
C VAL A 105 9.04 11.87 10.08
N PHE A 106 9.50 13.11 10.26
CA PHE A 106 9.00 14.25 9.49
C PHE A 106 9.26 14.08 7.98
N TYR A 107 10.46 13.67 7.58
CA TYR A 107 10.77 13.41 6.17
C TYR A 107 9.96 12.24 5.59
N ARG A 108 9.62 11.24 6.40
CA ARG A 108 8.70 10.17 6.01
C ARG A 108 7.30 10.68 5.75
N VAL A 109 6.77 11.58 6.57
CA VAL A 109 5.50 12.28 6.29
C VAL A 109 5.57 12.96 4.93
N LEU A 110 6.63 13.72 4.65
CA LEU A 110 6.83 14.39 3.36
C LEU A 110 6.90 13.39 2.20
N SER A 111 7.51 12.23 2.40
CA SER A 111 7.60 11.19 1.38
C SER A 111 6.28 10.48 1.12
N GLY A 112 5.38 10.41 2.10
CA GLY A 112 4.06 9.80 1.96
C GLY A 112 3.06 10.69 1.24
N LEU A 113 3.15 12.01 1.42
CA LEU A 113 2.29 13.02 0.80
C LEU A 113 1.98 12.78 -0.70
N PRO A 114 2.96 12.54 -1.59
CA PRO A 114 2.68 12.36 -3.01
C PRO A 114 2.15 10.97 -3.40
N HIS A 115 2.16 9.98 -2.50
CA HIS A 115 1.95 8.57 -2.84
C HIS A 115 0.63 8.34 -3.56
N GLY A 116 -0.50 8.54 -2.87
CA GLY A 116 -1.82 8.22 -3.42
C GLY A 116 -2.14 9.05 -4.67
N ALA A 117 -1.63 10.27 -4.74
CA ALA A 117 -1.84 11.18 -5.86
C ALA A 117 -1.05 10.77 -7.11
N TYR A 118 0.22 10.36 -6.96
CA TYR A 118 1.00 9.77 -8.04
C TYR A 118 0.32 8.51 -8.55
N PHE A 119 -0.04 7.61 -7.64
CA PHE A 119 -0.63 6.32 -7.98
C PHE A 119 -1.93 6.49 -8.80
N GLY A 120 -2.86 7.32 -8.31
CA GLY A 120 -4.10 7.63 -9.04
C GLY A 120 -3.85 8.30 -10.39
N THR A 121 -2.94 9.27 -10.45
CA THR A 121 -2.62 9.99 -11.70
C THR A 121 -2.01 9.07 -12.74
N ALA A 122 -1.08 8.20 -12.35
CA ALA A 122 -0.40 7.25 -13.23
C ALA A 122 -1.40 6.26 -13.83
N LEU A 123 -2.32 5.72 -13.02
CA LEU A 123 -3.38 4.85 -13.51
C LEU A 123 -4.32 5.55 -14.49
N LEU A 124 -4.68 6.82 -14.23
CA LEU A 124 -5.52 7.59 -15.14
C LEU A 124 -4.84 7.88 -16.48
N VAL A 125 -3.54 8.19 -16.48
CA VAL A 125 -2.76 8.36 -17.71
C VAL A 125 -2.69 7.04 -18.48
N ALA A 126 -2.33 5.94 -17.81
CA ALA A 126 -2.29 4.61 -18.42
C ALA A 126 -3.65 4.19 -19.02
N ALA A 127 -4.74 4.42 -18.28
CA ALA A 127 -6.09 4.12 -18.75
C ALA A 127 -6.51 4.97 -19.96
N SER A 128 -6.01 6.20 -20.08
CA SER A 128 -6.29 7.07 -21.24
C SER A 128 -5.50 6.72 -22.49
N MET A 129 -4.38 6.01 -22.34
CA MET A 129 -3.56 5.51 -23.44
C MET A 129 -4.00 4.12 -23.93
N ALA A 130 -4.90 3.47 -23.21
CA ALA A 130 -5.32 2.12 -23.50
C ALA A 130 -6.31 2.08 -24.68
N PRO A 131 -6.17 1.11 -25.60
CA PRO A 131 -7.20 0.80 -26.58
C PRO A 131 -8.53 0.46 -25.89
N GLU A 132 -9.63 0.58 -26.65
CA GLU A 132 -10.96 0.21 -26.18
C GLU A 132 -10.98 -1.23 -25.63
N GLY A 133 -11.64 -1.43 -24.49
CA GLY A 133 -11.69 -2.72 -23.78
C GLY A 133 -10.39 -3.14 -23.07
N LYS A 134 -9.28 -2.38 -23.16
CA LYS A 134 -7.98 -2.76 -22.57
C LYS A 134 -7.50 -1.88 -21.42
N ARG A 135 -8.34 -0.97 -20.90
CA ARG A 135 -8.00 -0.05 -19.81
C ARG A 135 -7.44 -0.76 -18.58
N ALA A 136 -8.10 -1.82 -18.13
CA ALA A 136 -7.68 -2.61 -16.97
C ALA A 136 -6.28 -3.23 -17.16
N SER A 137 -5.97 -3.71 -18.37
CA SER A 137 -4.66 -4.31 -18.68
C SER A 137 -3.52 -3.28 -18.64
N TYR A 138 -3.79 -2.03 -19.00
CA TYR A 138 -2.76 -0.98 -18.99
C TYR A 138 -2.55 -0.46 -17.57
N MET A 139 -3.64 -0.33 -16.81
CA MET A 139 -3.59 -0.03 -15.39
C MET A 139 -2.82 -1.13 -14.63
N SER A 140 -3.05 -2.41 -14.94
CA SER A 140 -2.35 -3.52 -14.27
C SER A 140 -0.85 -3.53 -14.54
N MET A 141 -0.40 -3.10 -15.73
CA MET A 141 1.03 -2.94 -16.04
C MET A 141 1.69 -1.86 -15.17
N VAL A 142 0.98 -0.78 -14.85
CA VAL A 142 1.47 0.24 -13.90
C VAL A 142 1.48 -0.30 -12.47
N PHE A 143 0.45 -1.05 -12.06
CA PHE A 143 0.42 -1.75 -10.77
C PHE A 143 1.57 -2.75 -10.61
N ALA A 144 2.03 -3.38 -11.70
CA ALA A 144 3.10 -4.35 -11.65
C ALA A 144 4.40 -3.79 -11.04
N GLY A 145 4.66 -2.49 -11.13
CA GLY A 145 5.78 -1.86 -10.44
C GLY A 145 5.75 -2.06 -8.92
N LEU A 146 4.58 -1.90 -8.30
CA LEU A 146 4.38 -2.15 -6.87
C LEU A 146 4.60 -3.63 -6.52
N THR A 147 4.12 -4.54 -7.36
CA THR A 147 4.34 -5.98 -7.22
C THR A 147 5.83 -6.34 -7.28
N ILE A 148 6.55 -5.80 -8.26
CA ILE A 148 7.99 -6.04 -8.39
C ILE A 148 8.74 -5.43 -7.20
N ALA A 149 8.29 -4.29 -6.69
CA ALA A 149 8.86 -3.68 -5.50
C ALA A 149 8.74 -4.61 -4.28
N THR A 150 7.59 -5.22 -4.03
CA THR A 150 7.43 -6.10 -2.85
C THR A 150 8.14 -7.45 -3.02
N ILE A 151 8.16 -8.03 -4.22
CA ILE A 151 8.79 -9.35 -4.47
C ILE A 151 10.32 -9.24 -4.55
N VAL A 152 10.84 -8.19 -5.18
CA VAL A 152 12.28 -8.07 -5.50
C VAL A 152 12.89 -6.84 -4.84
N GLY A 153 12.25 -5.68 -4.97
CA GLY A 153 12.78 -4.42 -4.47
C GLY A 153 13.05 -4.42 -2.97
N VAL A 154 12.06 -4.81 -2.16
CA VAL A 154 12.15 -4.83 -0.70
C VAL A 154 13.21 -5.83 -0.23
N PRO A 155 13.23 -7.11 -0.65
CA PRO A 155 14.33 -8.01 -0.31
C PRO A 155 15.72 -7.47 -0.67
N MET A 156 15.87 -6.85 -1.85
CA MET A 156 17.13 -6.23 -2.24
C MET A 156 17.51 -5.05 -1.33
N ALA A 157 16.54 -4.20 -0.98
CA ALA A 157 16.75 -3.10 -0.02
C ALA A 157 17.09 -3.61 1.39
N THR A 158 16.48 -4.72 1.83
CA THR A 158 16.81 -5.38 3.10
C THR A 158 18.27 -5.82 3.09
N LEU A 159 18.73 -6.51 2.04
CA LEU A 159 20.13 -6.96 1.91
C LEU A 159 21.11 -5.78 1.88
N ILE A 160 20.80 -4.71 1.14
CA ILE A 160 21.64 -3.51 1.10
C ILE A 160 21.67 -2.84 2.49
N GLY A 161 20.53 -2.80 3.19
CA GLY A 161 20.43 -2.27 4.54
C GLY A 161 21.33 -3.01 5.53
N GLN A 162 21.28 -4.35 5.50
CA GLN A 162 22.05 -5.22 6.38
C GLN A 162 23.56 -5.18 6.11
N ASN A 163 23.97 -5.11 4.83
CA ASN A 163 25.40 -5.17 4.46
C ASN A 163 26.06 -3.79 4.36
N MET A 164 25.28 -2.73 4.23
CA MET A 164 25.78 -1.36 4.12
C MET A 164 25.12 -0.47 5.18
N SER A 165 23.97 0.13 4.85
CA SER A 165 23.23 1.01 5.75
C SER A 165 21.84 1.28 5.18
N TRP A 166 20.85 1.40 6.06
CA TRP A 166 19.51 1.83 5.67
C TRP A 166 19.49 3.21 4.98
N ARG A 167 20.47 4.07 5.28
CA ARG A 167 20.63 5.38 4.63
C ARG A 167 20.96 5.25 3.15
N VAL A 168 21.77 4.26 2.77
CA VAL A 168 22.12 3.97 1.37
C VAL A 168 20.87 3.56 0.60
N CYS A 169 19.99 2.74 1.19
CA CYS A 169 18.72 2.36 0.58
C CYS A 169 17.83 3.59 0.30
N MET A 170 17.71 4.52 1.25
CA MET A 170 16.96 5.77 1.05
C MET A 170 17.58 6.64 -0.05
N GLY A 171 18.91 6.69 -0.13
CA GLY A 171 19.64 7.35 -1.23
C GLY A 171 19.39 6.70 -2.60
N ILE A 172 19.35 5.37 -2.67
CA ILE A 172 19.01 4.64 -3.90
C ILE A 172 17.58 4.95 -4.34
N VAL A 173 16.63 4.96 -3.42
CA VAL A 173 15.24 5.36 -3.70
C VAL A 173 15.19 6.77 -4.28
N ALA A 174 15.94 7.72 -3.71
CA ALA A 174 16.04 9.08 -4.23
C ALA A 174 16.64 9.08 -5.66
N ALA A 175 17.73 8.36 -5.90
CA ALA A 175 18.34 8.26 -7.23
C ALA A 175 17.37 7.68 -8.28
N LEU A 176 16.61 6.64 -7.93
CA LEU A 176 15.58 6.06 -8.80
C LEU A 176 14.41 7.04 -9.03
N ALA A 177 14.02 7.82 -8.03
CA ALA A 177 13.02 8.88 -8.18
C ALA A 177 13.52 9.95 -9.16
N LEU A 178 14.77 10.40 -9.04
CA LEU A 178 15.37 11.36 -9.98
C LEU A 178 15.40 10.81 -11.41
N LEU A 179 15.82 9.56 -11.58
CA LEU A 179 15.77 8.88 -12.89
C LEU A 179 14.33 8.86 -13.43
N THR A 180 13.36 8.55 -12.58
CA THR A 180 11.94 8.52 -12.95
C THR A 180 11.44 9.89 -13.39
N ILE A 181 11.85 10.99 -12.75
CA ILE A 181 11.52 12.36 -13.16
C ILE A 181 12.01 12.62 -14.59
N VAL A 182 13.28 12.30 -14.86
CA VAL A 182 13.89 12.48 -16.18
C VAL A 182 13.12 11.67 -17.22
N LEU A 183 12.84 10.40 -16.93
CA LEU A 183 12.11 9.53 -17.85
C LEU A 183 10.66 10.00 -18.07
N ILE A 184 9.96 10.50 -17.05
CA ILE A 184 8.61 11.07 -17.22
C ILE A 184 8.65 12.27 -18.15
N TYR A 185 9.62 13.17 -17.96
CA TYR A 185 9.73 14.37 -18.78
C TYR A 185 9.91 14.05 -20.28
N PHE A 186 10.77 13.08 -20.60
CA PHE A 186 11.09 12.74 -21.99
C PHE A 186 10.14 11.72 -22.63
N LEU A 187 9.65 10.73 -21.87
CA LEU A 187 8.94 9.59 -22.43
C LEU A 187 7.43 9.65 -22.20
N VAL A 188 6.94 10.31 -21.14
CA VAL A 188 5.49 10.42 -20.90
C VAL A 188 4.93 11.60 -21.69
N PRO A 189 3.86 11.40 -22.49
CA PRO A 189 3.26 12.49 -23.26
C PRO A 189 2.58 13.52 -22.34
N SER A 190 2.46 14.75 -22.84
CA SER A 190 1.66 15.78 -22.18
C SER A 190 0.19 15.36 -22.16
N CYS A 191 -0.44 15.36 -20.98
CA CYS A 191 -1.84 14.99 -20.80
C CYS A 191 -2.59 16.13 -20.10
N PRO A 192 -3.06 17.15 -20.85
CA PRO A 192 -3.87 18.23 -20.31
C PRO A 192 -5.21 17.68 -19.78
N VAL A 193 -5.71 18.24 -18.69
CA VAL A 193 -7.03 17.88 -18.15
C VAL A 193 -8.09 18.65 -18.93
N THR A 194 -8.94 17.93 -19.68
CA THR A 194 -10.02 18.52 -20.49
C THR A 194 -11.34 18.66 -19.75
N GLN A 195 -11.59 17.78 -18.77
CA GLN A 195 -12.77 17.81 -17.91
C GLN A 195 -12.35 17.58 -16.46
N PRO A 196 -12.12 18.65 -15.67
CA PRO A 196 -11.80 18.50 -14.26
C PRO A 196 -13.00 17.96 -13.49
N SER A 197 -12.74 17.14 -12.46
CA SER A 197 -13.78 16.61 -11.60
C SER A 197 -14.52 17.74 -10.87
N LYS A 198 -15.86 17.61 -10.78
CA LYS A 198 -16.69 18.51 -9.99
C LYS A 198 -16.56 18.14 -8.51
N LEU A 199 -15.83 18.95 -7.75
CA LEU A 199 -15.54 18.69 -6.33
C LEU A 199 -16.80 18.40 -5.50
N ARG A 200 -17.91 19.09 -5.76
CA ARG A 200 -19.18 18.84 -5.04
C ARG A 200 -19.68 17.40 -5.19
N GLU A 201 -19.52 16.80 -6.37
CA GLU A 201 -19.91 15.42 -6.64
C GLU A 201 -18.91 14.44 -5.98
N GLU A 202 -17.62 14.74 -6.02
CA GLU A 202 -16.55 13.96 -5.36
C GLU A 202 -16.75 13.85 -3.84
N PHE A 203 -16.98 14.98 -3.15
CA PHE A 203 -17.23 14.97 -1.70
C PHE A 203 -18.64 14.45 -1.33
N GLY A 204 -19.57 14.41 -2.28
CA GLY A 204 -20.93 13.91 -2.06
C GLY A 204 -20.95 12.46 -1.60
N VAL A 205 -20.00 11.65 -2.08
CA VAL A 205 -19.89 10.21 -1.75
C VAL A 205 -19.66 9.97 -0.26
N LEU A 206 -18.94 10.86 0.42
CA LEU A 206 -18.64 10.72 1.85
C LEU A 206 -19.87 10.80 2.76
N LYS A 207 -21.01 11.28 2.23
CA LYS A 207 -22.27 11.32 2.99
C LYS A 207 -22.91 9.93 3.13
N ASN A 208 -22.52 8.96 2.30
CA ASN A 208 -23.09 7.63 2.30
C ASN A 208 -22.48 6.79 3.43
N LYS A 209 -23.29 6.40 4.41
CA LYS A 209 -22.86 5.58 5.56
C LYS A 209 -22.24 4.24 5.15
N LEU A 210 -22.66 3.68 4.02
CA LEU A 210 -22.13 2.42 3.49
C LEU A 210 -20.67 2.55 3.02
N VAL A 211 -20.27 3.73 2.56
CA VAL A 211 -18.87 4.01 2.18
C VAL A 211 -17.96 3.89 3.40
N TRP A 212 -18.40 4.40 4.56
CA TRP A 212 -17.64 4.34 5.79
C TRP A 212 -17.58 2.94 6.41
N SER A 213 -18.67 2.17 6.35
CA SER A 213 -18.67 0.79 6.86
C SER A 213 -17.75 -0.12 6.02
N ILE A 214 -17.81 0.00 4.68
CA ILE A 214 -16.92 -0.74 3.78
C ILE A 214 -15.46 -0.27 3.93
N SER A 215 -15.22 1.04 4.00
CA SER A 215 -13.87 1.57 4.25
C SER A 215 -13.33 1.13 5.62
N GLY A 216 -14.22 0.96 6.60
CA GLY A 216 -13.92 0.40 7.93
C GLY A 216 -13.28 -0.98 7.90
N ILE A 217 -13.64 -1.80 6.91
CA ILE A 217 -13.02 -3.11 6.68
C ILE A 217 -11.52 -2.94 6.42
N ILE A 218 -11.14 -1.94 5.63
CA ILE A 218 -9.74 -1.63 5.35
C ILE A 218 -9.11 -0.96 6.57
N PHE A 219 -9.68 0.13 7.09
CA PHE A 219 -9.14 0.92 8.21
C PHE A 219 -8.68 0.05 9.38
N VAL A 220 -9.51 -0.92 9.76
CA VAL A 220 -9.26 -1.78 10.92
C VAL A 220 -8.66 -3.11 10.49
N GLY A 221 -9.27 -3.79 9.51
CA GLY A 221 -8.90 -5.15 9.13
C GLY A 221 -7.47 -5.25 8.60
N PHE A 222 -7.08 -4.37 7.67
CA PHE A 222 -5.74 -4.39 7.09
C PHE A 222 -4.65 -3.94 8.05
N GLY A 223 -5.02 -3.32 9.18
CA GLY A 223 -4.07 -3.02 10.25
C GLY A 223 -3.37 -4.29 10.74
N GLY A 224 -4.01 -5.47 10.64
CA GLY A 224 -3.39 -6.73 11.01
C GLY A 224 -2.19 -7.11 10.12
N VAL A 225 -2.33 -6.94 8.80
CA VAL A 225 -1.21 -7.13 7.85
C VAL A 225 -0.01 -6.29 8.26
N PHE A 226 -0.23 -4.99 8.43
CA PHE A 226 0.84 -4.05 8.76
C PHE A 226 1.39 -4.24 10.17
N CYS A 227 0.59 -4.73 11.12
CA CYS A 227 1.04 -5.06 12.47
C CYS A 227 2.11 -6.17 12.44
N ILE A 228 1.85 -7.30 11.78
CA ILE A 228 2.84 -8.37 11.68
C ILE A 228 4.01 -7.93 10.80
N TYR A 229 3.73 -7.38 9.62
CA TYR A 229 4.75 -7.11 8.62
C TYR A 229 5.79 -6.09 9.09
N THR A 230 5.37 -5.10 9.89
CA THR A 230 6.26 -4.07 10.46
C THR A 230 7.30 -4.63 11.43
N TYR A 231 6.93 -5.63 12.24
CA TYR A 231 7.80 -6.22 13.26
C TYR A 231 8.29 -7.62 12.86
N LEU A 232 8.15 -8.00 11.59
CA LEU A 232 8.52 -9.32 11.08
C LEU A 232 10.04 -9.53 11.17
N ALA A 233 10.83 -8.51 10.82
CA ALA A 233 12.28 -8.56 10.94
C ALA A 233 12.71 -8.80 12.40
N ASP A 234 12.14 -8.04 13.34
CA ASP A 234 12.38 -8.25 14.78
C ASP A 234 11.95 -9.63 15.26
N THR A 235 10.85 -10.17 14.74
CA THR A 235 10.41 -11.54 15.06
C THR A 235 11.44 -12.58 14.61
N ILE A 236 11.97 -12.42 13.40
CA ILE A 236 12.99 -13.35 12.86
C ILE A 236 14.28 -13.30 13.68
N ILE A 237 14.72 -12.11 14.06
CA ILE A 237 15.97 -11.91 14.84
C ILE A 237 15.79 -12.42 16.27
N ASN A 238 14.73 -11.99 16.96
CA ASN A 238 14.61 -12.16 18.41
C ASN A 238 13.86 -13.44 18.83
N VAL A 239 12.95 -13.95 17.99
CA VAL A 239 12.11 -15.12 18.32
C VAL A 239 12.53 -16.33 17.51
N THR A 240 12.62 -16.20 16.19
CA THR A 240 13.01 -17.33 15.32
C THR A 240 14.52 -17.62 15.42
N GLN A 241 15.32 -16.60 15.72
CA GLN A 241 16.78 -16.68 15.91
C GLN A 241 17.49 -17.34 14.71
N THR A 242 17.15 -16.90 13.50
CA THR A 242 17.78 -17.39 12.26
C THR A 242 18.65 -16.31 11.61
N PRO A 243 19.57 -16.68 10.69
CA PRO A 243 20.43 -15.70 10.03
C PRO A 243 19.65 -14.59 9.36
N GLU A 244 20.11 -13.34 9.46
CA GLU A 244 19.43 -12.14 8.97
C GLU A 244 19.00 -12.17 7.49
N VAL A 245 19.69 -12.94 6.65
CA VAL A 245 19.33 -13.15 5.23
C VAL A 245 17.91 -13.75 5.06
N THR A 246 17.40 -14.47 6.06
CA THR A 246 16.05 -15.04 6.04
C THR A 246 14.95 -13.98 6.05
N ILE A 247 15.23 -12.77 6.55
CA ILE A 247 14.31 -11.63 6.52
C ILE A 247 13.97 -11.30 5.06
N SER A 248 14.98 -11.21 4.20
CA SER A 248 14.79 -10.90 2.78
C SER A 248 13.92 -11.96 2.08
N ILE A 249 14.09 -13.24 2.43
CA ILE A 249 13.25 -14.33 1.91
C ILE A 249 11.82 -14.19 2.43
N ALA A 250 11.61 -13.87 3.71
CA ALA A 250 10.27 -13.65 4.25
C ALA A 250 9.55 -12.47 3.56
N MET A 251 10.26 -11.37 3.27
CA MET A 251 9.71 -10.24 2.51
C MET A 251 9.32 -10.63 1.08
N MET A 252 10.13 -11.47 0.43
CA MET A 252 9.80 -12.04 -0.87
C MET A 252 8.53 -12.90 -0.81
N MET A 253 8.43 -13.79 0.20
CA MET A 253 7.25 -14.65 0.40
C MET A 253 5.98 -13.83 0.62
N PHE A 254 6.07 -12.71 1.36
CA PHE A 254 4.97 -11.77 1.51
C PHE A 254 4.53 -11.21 0.14
N GLY A 255 5.48 -10.70 -0.67
CA GLY A 255 5.18 -10.14 -2.00
C GLY A 255 4.59 -11.16 -2.98
N ILE A 256 5.11 -12.40 -2.98
CA ILE A 256 4.54 -13.51 -3.78
C ILE A 256 3.12 -13.81 -3.29
N GLY A 257 2.93 -13.86 -1.97
CA GLY A 257 1.62 -13.98 -1.32
C GLY A 257 0.64 -12.93 -1.81
N THR A 258 1.00 -11.65 -1.73
CA THR A 258 0.19 -10.51 -2.21
C THR A 258 -0.23 -10.70 -3.67
N THR A 259 0.68 -11.14 -4.53
CA THR A 259 0.41 -11.31 -5.96
C THR A 259 -0.56 -12.45 -6.23
N ILE A 260 -0.31 -13.63 -5.65
CA ILE A 260 -1.16 -14.81 -5.82
C ILE A 260 -2.53 -14.58 -5.18
N GLY A 261 -2.55 -13.99 -3.98
CA GLY A 261 -3.76 -13.65 -3.26
C GLY A 261 -4.63 -12.65 -4.00
N ASN A 262 -4.05 -11.62 -4.60
CA ASN A 262 -4.80 -10.65 -5.41
C ASN A 262 -5.52 -11.34 -6.58
N TRP A 263 -4.87 -12.28 -7.26
CA TRP A 263 -5.51 -13.04 -8.33
C TRP A 263 -6.59 -14.01 -7.80
N LEU A 264 -6.26 -14.80 -6.77
CA LEU A 264 -7.14 -15.84 -6.24
C LEU A 264 -8.39 -15.25 -5.59
N ILE A 265 -8.22 -14.27 -4.70
CA ILE A 265 -9.32 -13.64 -3.96
C ILE A 265 -10.23 -12.87 -4.92
N SER A 266 -9.67 -12.17 -5.91
CA SER A 266 -10.49 -11.47 -6.92
C SER A 266 -11.37 -12.45 -7.71
N LYS A 267 -10.80 -13.59 -8.14
CA LYS A 267 -11.56 -14.63 -8.86
C LYS A 267 -12.66 -15.27 -8.00
N LEU A 268 -12.42 -15.45 -6.70
CA LEU A 268 -13.44 -15.92 -5.76
C LEU A 268 -14.52 -14.85 -5.51
N ALA A 269 -14.12 -13.58 -5.51
CA ALA A 269 -15.03 -12.46 -5.32
C ALA A 269 -15.97 -12.24 -6.52
N ASP A 270 -15.59 -12.61 -7.74
CA ASP A 270 -16.48 -12.53 -8.92
C ASP A 270 -17.83 -13.26 -8.72
N LYS A 271 -17.87 -14.29 -7.86
CA LYS A 271 -19.12 -15.01 -7.51
C LYS A 271 -19.92 -14.31 -6.41
N SER A 272 -19.25 -13.90 -5.35
CA SER A 272 -19.85 -13.18 -4.21
C SER A 272 -18.79 -12.33 -3.51
N PRO A 273 -18.70 -11.02 -3.85
CA PRO A 273 -17.68 -10.14 -3.26
C PRO A 273 -17.82 -10.05 -1.74
N LEU A 274 -19.07 -9.94 -1.28
CA LEU A 274 -19.39 -9.78 0.13
C LEU A 274 -19.07 -11.07 0.92
N THR A 275 -19.48 -12.25 0.46
CA THR A 275 -19.18 -13.51 1.15
C THR A 275 -17.69 -13.82 1.15
N THR A 276 -17.01 -13.63 0.00
CA THR A 276 -15.56 -13.83 -0.11
C THR A 276 -14.81 -12.94 0.87
N THR A 277 -15.23 -11.68 1.03
CA THR A 277 -14.62 -10.75 1.99
C THR A 277 -14.72 -11.24 3.43
N GLY A 278 -15.90 -11.68 3.87
CA GLY A 278 -16.10 -12.19 5.23
C GLY A 278 -15.28 -13.44 5.53
N ILE A 279 -15.24 -14.40 4.60
CA ILE A 279 -14.45 -15.63 4.74
C ILE A 279 -12.96 -15.30 4.81
N ALA A 280 -12.46 -14.47 3.90
CA ALA A 280 -11.04 -14.12 3.84
C ALA A 280 -10.57 -13.37 5.11
N LEU A 281 -11.41 -12.50 5.70
CA LEU A 281 -11.11 -11.85 6.98
C LEU A 281 -10.97 -12.88 8.10
N MET A 282 -11.89 -13.84 8.21
CA MET A 282 -11.80 -14.90 9.22
C MET A 282 -10.60 -15.84 9.00
N CYS A 283 -10.29 -16.15 7.75
CA CYS A 283 -9.04 -16.86 7.42
C CYS A 283 -7.81 -16.06 7.86
N SER A 284 -7.82 -14.72 7.68
CA SER A 284 -6.72 -13.84 8.08
C SER A 284 -6.55 -13.76 9.61
N VAL A 285 -7.65 -13.85 10.37
CA VAL A 285 -7.61 -14.06 11.83
C VAL A 285 -6.88 -15.38 12.15
N GLY A 286 -7.25 -16.48 11.50
CA GLY A 286 -6.61 -17.78 11.68
C GLY A 286 -5.11 -17.76 11.33
N VAL A 287 -4.73 -17.14 10.21
CA VAL A 287 -3.33 -16.94 9.80
C VAL A 287 -2.55 -16.12 10.82
N SER A 288 -3.17 -15.08 11.39
CA SER A 288 -2.54 -14.24 12.41
C SER A 288 -2.32 -14.97 13.74
N ILE A 289 -3.21 -15.88 14.10
CA ILE A 289 -3.01 -16.76 15.27
C ILE A 289 -1.93 -17.80 14.97
N MET A 290 -1.95 -18.40 13.78
CA MET A 290 -0.93 -19.35 13.33
C MET A 290 0.47 -18.74 13.35
N TYR A 291 0.61 -17.45 13.01
CA TYR A 291 1.87 -16.70 13.06
C TYR A 291 2.57 -16.79 14.42
N VAL A 292 1.81 -16.71 15.52
CA VAL A 292 2.36 -16.73 16.87
C VAL A 292 3.14 -18.03 17.13
N PHE A 293 2.60 -19.16 16.66
CA PHE A 293 3.21 -20.48 16.82
C PHE A 293 4.27 -20.76 15.74
N ALA A 294 4.01 -20.32 14.51
CA ALA A 294 4.91 -20.47 13.37
C ALA A 294 6.24 -19.72 13.53
N ALA A 295 6.27 -18.64 14.34
CA ALA A 295 7.48 -17.86 14.60
C ALA A 295 8.65 -18.67 15.21
N SER A 296 8.39 -19.84 15.78
CA SER A 296 9.43 -20.75 16.29
C SER A 296 10.21 -21.49 15.20
N ASN A 297 9.72 -21.50 13.95
CA ASN A 297 10.34 -22.22 12.85
C ASN A 297 10.22 -21.44 11.54
N ILE A 298 11.37 -21.15 10.91
CA ILE A 298 11.44 -20.28 9.73
C ILE A 298 10.60 -20.78 8.54
N TRP A 299 10.45 -22.10 8.35
CA TRP A 299 9.68 -22.66 7.24
C TRP A 299 8.18 -22.43 7.43
N TRP A 300 7.68 -22.66 8.65
CA TRP A 300 6.29 -22.35 8.99
C TRP A 300 6.02 -20.84 8.96
N LEU A 301 7.01 -20.04 9.36
CA LEU A 301 6.93 -18.59 9.27
C LEU A 301 6.79 -18.12 7.82
N TYR A 302 7.58 -18.66 6.88
CA TYR A 302 7.44 -18.33 5.45
C TYR A 302 6.06 -18.64 4.88
N ILE A 303 5.51 -19.81 5.20
CA ILE A 303 4.15 -20.18 4.78
C ILE A 303 3.13 -19.18 5.35
N THR A 304 3.27 -18.84 6.64
CA THR A 304 2.35 -17.92 7.30
C THR A 304 2.45 -16.51 6.73
N VAL A 305 3.66 -16.02 6.46
CA VAL A 305 3.90 -14.70 5.84
C VAL A 305 3.38 -14.66 4.40
N PHE A 306 3.52 -15.76 3.65
CA PHE A 306 2.88 -15.88 2.33
C PHE A 306 1.36 -15.78 2.41
N LEU A 307 0.73 -16.49 3.34
CA LEU A 307 -0.72 -16.45 3.55
C LEU A 307 -1.19 -15.08 4.04
N LEU A 308 -0.39 -14.42 4.90
CA LEU A 308 -0.61 -13.04 5.31
C LEU A 308 -0.56 -12.11 4.10
N GLY A 309 0.45 -12.24 3.24
CA GLY A 309 0.55 -11.51 1.99
C GLY A 309 -0.67 -11.74 1.11
N ALA A 310 -1.15 -12.98 1.00
CA ALA A 310 -2.33 -13.31 0.21
C ALA A 310 -3.61 -12.60 0.66
N SER A 311 -3.75 -12.31 1.96
CA SER A 311 -4.89 -11.54 2.49
C SER A 311 -5.01 -10.14 1.86
N VAL A 312 -3.89 -9.57 1.36
CA VAL A 312 -3.87 -8.25 0.73
C VAL A 312 -4.74 -8.19 -0.53
N GLY A 313 -5.00 -9.34 -1.17
CA GLY A 313 -5.91 -9.43 -2.31
C GLY A 313 -7.33 -8.94 -2.05
N LEU A 314 -7.75 -8.83 -0.78
CA LEU A 314 -9.01 -8.19 -0.40
C LEU A 314 -9.09 -6.71 -0.81
N ALA A 315 -7.96 -6.05 -1.05
CA ALA A 315 -7.89 -4.65 -1.46
C ALA A 315 -8.69 -4.36 -2.71
N ALA A 316 -8.48 -5.18 -3.76
CA ALA A 316 -9.14 -5.02 -5.05
C ALA A 316 -10.66 -5.26 -4.94
N VAL A 317 -11.05 -6.25 -4.13
CA VAL A 317 -12.47 -6.58 -3.88
C VAL A 317 -13.18 -5.42 -3.19
N ILE A 318 -12.59 -4.89 -2.11
CA ILE A 318 -13.18 -3.78 -1.36
C ILE A 318 -13.21 -2.50 -2.20
N GLN A 319 -12.17 -2.25 -3.00
CA GLN A 319 -12.15 -1.13 -3.94
C GLN A 319 -13.31 -1.24 -4.94
N SER A 320 -13.55 -2.42 -5.53
CA SER A 320 -14.70 -2.64 -6.42
C SER A 320 -16.02 -2.37 -5.70
N MET A 321 -16.19 -2.93 -4.50
CA MET A 321 -17.41 -2.72 -3.70
C MET A 321 -17.67 -1.24 -3.41
N LEU A 322 -16.64 -0.43 -3.17
CA LEU A 322 -16.80 1.01 -2.95
C LEU A 322 -17.20 1.75 -4.23
N LEU A 323 -16.67 1.35 -5.39
CA LEU A 323 -17.06 1.93 -6.68
C LEU A 323 -18.53 1.63 -7.00
N ASP A 324 -19.02 0.45 -6.64
CA ASP A 324 -20.43 0.06 -6.86
C ASP A 324 -21.43 0.82 -5.97
N VAL A 325 -20.96 1.49 -4.91
CA VAL A 325 -21.82 2.19 -3.94
C VAL A 325 -22.31 3.55 -4.45
N SER A 326 -21.62 4.17 -5.41
CA SER A 326 -21.98 5.49 -5.95
C SER A 326 -21.61 5.61 -7.44
N PRO A 327 -22.54 6.05 -8.31
CA PRO A 327 -22.25 6.27 -9.73
C PRO A 327 -21.40 7.53 -9.98
N THR A 328 -21.19 8.37 -8.97
CA THR A 328 -20.36 9.59 -9.03
C THR A 328 -19.28 9.58 -7.95
N GLY A 329 -18.26 10.42 -8.11
CA GLY A 329 -17.19 10.61 -7.11
C GLY A 329 -16.14 9.51 -7.04
N HIS A 330 -15.88 8.83 -8.16
CA HIS A 330 -14.91 7.74 -8.26
C HIS A 330 -13.47 8.16 -7.90
N ALA A 331 -13.09 9.44 -8.11
CA ALA A 331 -11.77 9.91 -7.73
C ALA A 331 -11.63 10.01 -6.21
N MET A 332 -12.67 10.50 -5.51
CA MET A 332 -12.69 10.50 -4.05
C MET A 332 -12.76 9.09 -3.47
N ILE A 333 -13.47 8.16 -4.09
CA ILE A 333 -13.45 6.75 -3.69
C ILE A 333 -12.03 6.19 -3.78
N GLY A 334 -11.33 6.42 -4.90
CA GLY A 334 -9.94 6.00 -5.06
C GLY A 334 -9.01 6.60 -4.01
N ALA A 335 -9.16 7.90 -3.70
CA ALA A 335 -8.41 8.56 -2.64
C ALA A 335 -8.74 7.98 -1.25
N LEU A 336 -10.02 7.72 -0.96
CA LEU A 336 -10.47 7.16 0.30
C LEU A 336 -9.92 5.75 0.53
N VAL A 337 -9.83 4.92 -0.52
CA VAL A 337 -9.19 3.60 -0.45
C VAL A 337 -7.73 3.76 -0.03
N GLN A 338 -6.98 4.67 -0.66
CA GLN A 338 -5.58 4.91 -0.30
C GLN A 338 -5.42 5.43 1.13
N CYS A 339 -6.31 6.33 1.57
CA CYS A 339 -6.37 6.76 2.95
C CYS A 339 -6.68 5.60 3.88
N ALA A 340 -7.62 4.72 3.54
CA ALA A 340 -7.98 3.60 4.39
C ALA A 340 -6.84 2.61 4.57
N PHE A 341 -6.15 2.26 3.48
CA PHE A 341 -4.97 1.40 3.50
C PHE A 341 -3.84 1.99 4.33
N ASN A 342 -3.58 3.29 4.19
CA ASN A 342 -2.50 3.93 4.93
C ASN A 342 -2.87 4.21 6.38
N THR A 343 -4.12 4.51 6.70
CA THR A 343 -4.56 4.55 8.10
C THR A 343 -4.39 3.17 8.76
N ALA A 344 -4.70 2.08 8.06
CA ALA A 344 -4.36 0.73 8.53
C ALA A 344 -2.84 0.53 8.70
N ASN A 345 -2.03 1.07 7.78
CA ASN A 345 -0.57 1.09 7.87
C ASN A 345 -0.02 1.98 9.00
N ALA A 346 -0.84 2.85 9.61
CA ALA A 346 -0.49 3.57 10.83
C ALA A 346 -0.98 2.82 12.08
N ILE A 347 -2.20 2.28 12.05
CA ILE A 347 -2.83 1.57 13.18
C ILE A 347 -2.08 0.27 13.48
N GLY A 348 -1.69 -0.51 12.47
CA GLY A 348 -0.98 -1.77 12.64
C GLY A 348 0.31 -1.63 13.46
N PRO A 349 1.29 -0.84 13.00
CA PRO A 349 2.50 -0.54 13.76
C PRO A 349 2.23 0.03 15.15
N MET A 350 1.24 0.91 15.29
CA MET A 350 0.91 1.53 16.57
C MET A 350 0.38 0.50 17.59
N VAL A 351 -0.55 -0.36 17.20
CA VAL A 351 -1.12 -1.40 18.08
C VAL A 351 -0.07 -2.46 18.39
N GLY A 352 0.70 -2.92 17.40
CA GLY A 352 1.80 -3.85 17.62
C GLY A 352 2.87 -3.25 18.54
N GLY A 353 3.25 -1.99 18.31
CA GLY A 353 4.24 -1.28 19.11
C GLY A 353 3.80 -1.05 20.54
N ALA A 354 2.51 -0.75 20.78
CA ALA A 354 1.94 -0.66 22.12
C ALA A 354 1.99 -2.00 22.86
N MET A 355 1.69 -3.10 22.16
CA MET A 355 1.77 -4.45 22.71
C MET A 355 3.23 -4.82 23.06
N LEU A 356 4.19 -4.48 22.21
CA LEU A 356 5.62 -4.68 22.51
C LEU A 356 6.08 -3.83 23.69
N ALA A 357 5.61 -2.58 23.78
CA ALA A 357 5.92 -1.70 24.90
C ALA A 357 5.39 -2.22 26.25
N SER A 358 4.33 -3.04 26.25
CA SER A 358 3.83 -3.71 27.47
C SER A 358 4.63 -4.97 27.84
N GLY A 359 5.73 -5.27 27.16
CA GLY A 359 6.59 -6.43 27.42
C GLY A 359 6.21 -7.70 26.66
N ALA A 360 5.32 -7.60 25.65
CA ALA A 360 5.01 -8.73 24.79
C ALA A 360 6.19 -9.11 23.89
N SER A 361 6.30 -10.39 23.55
CA SER A 361 7.26 -10.89 22.57
C SER A 361 6.85 -10.51 21.14
N PHE A 362 7.80 -10.39 20.22
CA PHE A 362 7.54 -9.97 18.83
C PHE A 362 6.56 -10.86 18.08
N ASN A 363 6.56 -12.18 18.31
CA ASN A 363 5.59 -13.08 17.69
C ASN A 363 4.15 -12.85 18.18
N GLN A 364 3.96 -12.27 19.37
CA GLN A 364 2.64 -11.99 19.93
C GLN A 364 1.93 -10.83 19.22
N THR A 365 2.63 -10.07 18.36
CA THR A 365 1.99 -9.14 17.39
C THR A 365 0.97 -9.86 16.49
N GLY A 366 1.06 -11.19 16.35
CA GLY A 366 0.03 -12.01 15.72
C GLY A 366 -1.34 -11.92 16.40
N TYR A 367 -1.40 -11.80 17.74
CA TYR A 367 -2.67 -11.60 18.45
C TYR A 367 -3.27 -10.22 18.21
N ALA A 368 -2.43 -9.18 18.21
CA ALA A 368 -2.85 -7.83 17.81
C ALA A 368 -3.39 -7.81 16.37
N SER A 369 -2.70 -8.50 15.45
CA SER A 369 -3.18 -8.66 14.08
C SER A 369 -4.51 -9.39 13.98
N ALA A 370 -4.68 -10.49 14.74
CA ALA A 370 -5.93 -11.23 14.79
C ALA A 370 -7.09 -10.34 15.29
N MET A 371 -6.86 -9.52 16.32
CA MET A 371 -7.85 -8.56 16.82
C MET A 371 -8.25 -7.53 15.75
N LEU A 372 -7.27 -7.01 15.01
CA LEU A 372 -7.51 -6.04 13.93
C LEU A 372 -8.30 -6.65 12.78
N PHE A 373 -7.93 -7.84 12.29
CA PHE A 373 -8.70 -8.56 11.29
C PHE A 373 -10.13 -8.88 11.75
N PHE A 374 -10.30 -9.25 13.02
CA PHE A 374 -11.62 -9.46 13.60
C PHE A 374 -12.44 -8.17 13.67
N GLY A 375 -11.81 -7.04 14.00
CA GLY A 375 -12.44 -5.71 13.89
C GLY A 375 -12.87 -5.39 12.45
N GLY A 376 -12.05 -5.74 11.45
CA GLY A 376 -12.43 -5.68 10.03
C GLY A 376 -13.63 -6.57 9.71
N PHE A 377 -13.72 -7.77 10.30
CA PHE A 377 -14.88 -8.67 10.15
C PHE A 377 -16.15 -8.08 10.77
N ILE A 378 -16.06 -7.38 11.90
CA ILE A 378 -17.20 -6.65 12.48
C ILE A 378 -17.68 -5.55 11.53
N MET A 379 -16.76 -4.77 10.95
CA MET A 379 -17.11 -3.74 9.96
C MET A 379 -17.74 -4.33 8.69
N TRP A 380 -17.27 -5.50 8.28
CA TRP A 380 -17.89 -6.28 7.21
C TRP A 380 -19.32 -6.71 7.57
N ALA A 381 -19.56 -7.23 8.77
CA ALA A 381 -20.89 -7.62 9.24
C ALA A 381 -21.85 -6.42 9.27
N LEU A 382 -21.38 -5.25 9.72
CA LEU A 382 -22.15 -4.00 9.66
C LEU A 382 -22.51 -3.61 8.22
N SER A 383 -21.54 -3.71 7.29
CA SER A 383 -21.76 -3.44 5.87
C SER A 383 -22.78 -4.40 5.27
N TYR A 384 -22.70 -5.68 5.62
CA TYR A 384 -23.63 -6.73 5.21
C TYR A 384 -25.08 -6.43 5.65
N ILE A 385 -25.26 -6.04 6.91
CA ILE A 385 -26.57 -5.67 7.45
C ILE A 385 -27.12 -4.45 6.72
N GLN A 386 -26.31 -3.41 6.51
CA GLN A 386 -26.71 -2.20 5.80
C GLN A 386 -27.13 -2.47 4.34
N MET A 387 -26.39 -3.32 3.63
CA MET A 387 -26.72 -3.73 2.27
C MET A 387 -28.03 -4.51 2.21
N ARG A 388 -28.26 -5.44 3.15
CA ARG A 388 -29.53 -6.16 3.25
C ARG A 388 -30.71 -5.25 3.57
N HIS A 389 -30.55 -4.29 4.49
CA HIS A 389 -31.59 -3.33 4.81
C HIS A 389 -32.00 -2.47 3.62
N LYS A 390 -31.04 -2.02 2.80
CA LYS A 390 -31.32 -1.29 1.55
C LYS A 390 -32.05 -2.14 0.51
N ALA A 391 -31.79 -3.44 0.44
CA ALA A 391 -32.49 -4.34 -0.47
C ALA A 391 -33.95 -4.60 -0.04
N LEU A 392 -34.26 -4.47 1.26
CA LEU A 392 -35.58 -4.71 1.84
C LEU A 392 -36.47 -3.47 1.91
N VAL A 393 -35.91 -2.26 1.80
CA VAL A 393 -36.67 -1.00 1.74
C VAL A 393 -36.61 -0.50 0.30
N PRO A 394 -37.66 -0.74 -0.53
CA PRO A 394 -37.70 -0.18 -1.87
C PRO A 394 -37.61 1.35 -1.78
N ALA A 395 -36.87 1.97 -2.69
CA ALA A 395 -36.80 3.42 -2.77
C ALA A 395 -38.22 3.98 -2.91
N THR A 396 -38.72 4.63 -1.86
CA THR A 396 -39.90 5.49 -1.99
C THR A 396 -39.50 6.63 -2.90
N SER A 397 -40.08 6.61 -4.11
CA SER A 397 -39.96 7.60 -5.17
C SER A 397 -40.14 9.03 -4.70
#